data_AF-A0A2K6TH92-F1
#
_entry.id   AF-A0A2K6TH92-F1
#
_cell.length_a   1.000
_cell.length_b   1.000
_cell.length_c   1.000
_cell.angle_alpha   90.00
_cell.angle_beta   90.00
_cell.angle_gamma   90.00
#
_symmetry.space_group_name_H-M   'P 1'
#
loop_
_entity.id
_entity.type
_entity.pdbx_description
1 polymer ?
#
loop_
_entity_poly.entity_id
_entity_poly.type
_entity_poly.pdbx_seq_one_letter_code
_entity_poly.pdbx_strand_id
1 'polypeptide(L)'
;MALPFQKELEKYKNIDEDELLGKLSEEELKQLENVLDDLDPESAMLPAGFRQKDQTQKAATGPFDREHLLMYLEKEALEQKDREDFVPFTGEKKAVLGVHNLLNNPKFDEETANNKGGKGPVRNIVKGEKVKPVFEEPPNPTNVEISLQQMKANDPSLQEVNLNNIKNIPIPTLREFAKALETNTNVKKFSLAATRSNDPVAIAFADMLKVNKTLTSLNIESNFITGTGILALVEALKENDTLTEIKIDNQRQQLGTAVEMEIAQMLEENSRILKFGYQFTKQGPRTRVAAAITKNNDLVRKKRVEADRR
;
A
#
# COMPACT_ATOMS: atom_id res chain seq x y z
N MET A 1 -24.70 23.23 49.14
CA MET A 1 -23.25 22.95 49.01
C MET A 1 -22.84 23.33 47.61
N ALA A 2 -22.03 24.38 47.45
CA ALA A 2 -21.55 24.83 46.14
C ALA A 2 -20.72 23.71 45.48
N LEU A 3 -20.95 23.47 44.19
CA LEU A 3 -20.23 22.46 43.41
C LEU A 3 -18.72 22.80 43.41
N PRO A 4 -17.80 21.81 43.40
CA PRO A 4 -16.35 22.05 43.47
C PRO A 4 -15.83 23.09 42.47
N PHE A 5 -16.41 23.14 41.27
CA PHE A 5 -16.04 24.09 40.21
C PHE A 5 -16.35 25.57 40.56
N GLN A 6 -17.36 25.83 41.40
CA GLN A 6 -17.74 27.19 41.79
C GLN A 6 -16.69 27.83 42.71
N LYS A 7 -15.91 27.03 43.46
CA LYS A 7 -14.80 27.53 44.28
C LYS A 7 -13.57 27.91 43.44
N GLU A 8 -13.38 27.26 42.30
CA GLU A 8 -12.26 27.55 41.38
C GLU A 8 -12.52 28.82 40.55
N LEU A 9 -13.77 29.11 40.21
CA LEU A 9 -14.18 30.33 39.50
C LEU A 9 -13.90 31.63 40.26
N GLU A 10 -13.92 31.61 41.59
CA GLU A 10 -13.60 32.79 42.40
C GLU A 10 -12.15 33.27 42.19
N LYS A 11 -11.25 32.36 41.83
CA LYS A 11 -9.85 32.67 41.50
C LYS A 11 -9.71 33.54 40.25
N TYR A 12 -10.70 33.49 39.35
CA TYR A 12 -10.68 34.20 38.07
C TYR A 12 -11.53 35.49 38.08
N LYS A 13 -12.26 35.78 39.17
CA LYS A 13 -13.13 36.98 39.28
C LYS A 13 -12.39 38.33 39.25
N ASN A 14 -11.12 38.33 39.63
CA ASN A 14 -10.32 39.56 39.80
C ASN A 14 -9.20 39.68 38.75
N ILE A 15 -9.28 38.92 37.66
CA ILE A 15 -8.30 38.99 36.59
C ILE A 15 -8.67 40.15 35.67
N ASP A 16 -7.69 40.99 35.35
CA ASP A 16 -7.86 42.08 34.40
C ASP A 16 -7.88 41.51 32.97
N GLU A 17 -9.09 41.45 32.39
CA GLU A 17 -9.33 40.88 31.06
C GLU A 17 -8.62 41.70 29.97
N ASP A 18 -8.55 43.02 30.12
CA ASP A 18 -7.92 43.92 29.15
C ASP A 18 -6.39 43.75 29.13
N GLU A 19 -5.76 43.48 30.28
CA GLU A 19 -4.32 43.19 30.36
C GLU A 19 -3.95 41.85 29.71
N LEU A 20 -4.84 40.85 29.79
CA LEU A 20 -4.66 39.55 29.13
C LEU A 20 -4.86 39.65 27.62
N LEU A 21 -5.88 40.37 27.17
CA LEU A 21 -6.14 40.60 25.74
C LEU A 21 -5.01 41.40 25.09
N GLY A 22 -4.42 42.37 25.79
CA GLY A 22 -3.27 43.15 25.31
C GLY A 22 -1.95 42.37 25.18
N LYS A 23 -1.84 41.18 25.78
CA LYS A 23 -0.66 40.29 25.67
C LYS A 23 -0.77 39.27 24.54
N LEU A 24 -1.95 39.09 23.96
CA LEU A 24 -2.19 38.14 22.88
C LEU A 24 -1.87 38.77 21.52
N SER A 25 -1.33 37.96 20.62
CA SER A 25 -1.10 38.38 19.23
C SER A 25 -2.42 38.48 18.45
N GLU A 26 -2.45 39.24 17.35
CA GLU A 26 -3.65 39.37 16.49
C GLU A 26 -4.16 38.01 15.98
N GLU A 27 -3.26 37.04 15.78
CA GLU A 27 -3.62 35.69 15.35
C GLU A 27 -4.31 34.89 16.46
N GLU A 28 -3.84 35.03 17.71
CA GLU A 28 -4.41 34.35 18.87
C GLU A 28 -5.77 34.97 19.26
N LEU A 29 -5.91 36.29 19.16
CA LEU A 29 -7.18 36.99 19.31
C LEU A 29 -8.22 36.49 18.30
N LYS A 30 -7.82 36.31 17.04
CA LYS A 30 -8.68 35.78 15.98
C LYS A 30 -9.07 34.31 16.21
N GLN A 31 -8.17 33.51 16.77
CA GLN A 31 -8.50 32.14 17.17
C GLN A 31 -9.49 32.12 18.34
N LEU A 32 -9.30 33.01 19.32
CA LEU A 32 -10.20 33.13 20.47
C LEU A 32 -11.61 33.56 20.06
N GLU A 33 -11.72 34.50 19.12
CA GLU A 33 -12.99 34.93 18.51
C GLU A 33 -13.72 33.75 17.84
N ASN A 34 -13.00 32.93 17.07
CA ASN A 34 -13.60 31.74 16.45
C ASN A 34 -14.11 30.73 17.49
N VAL A 35 -13.36 30.51 18.58
CA VAL A 35 -13.76 29.58 19.64
C VAL A 35 -14.94 30.12 20.44
N LEU A 36 -15.03 31.44 20.66
CA LEU A 36 -16.15 32.05 21.37
C LEU A 36 -17.47 31.88 20.61
N ASP A 37 -17.45 32.06 19.29
CA ASP A 37 -18.63 31.86 18.43
C ASP A 37 -19.10 30.39 18.40
N ASP A 38 -18.18 29.43 18.48
CA ASP A 38 -18.50 28.00 18.54
C ASP A 38 -19.09 27.58 19.90
N LEU A 39 -18.81 28.35 20.95
CA LEU A 39 -19.30 28.13 22.32
C LEU A 39 -20.61 28.88 22.61
N ASP A 40 -21.12 29.70 21.68
CA ASP A 40 -22.38 30.39 21.84
C ASP A 40 -23.56 29.39 21.91
N PRO A 41 -24.27 29.30 23.05
CA PRO A 41 -25.41 28.38 23.20
C PRO A 41 -26.54 28.64 22.19
N GLU A 42 -26.65 29.84 21.60
CA GLU A 42 -27.66 30.14 20.57
C GLU A 42 -27.29 29.58 19.18
N SER A 43 -26.00 29.34 18.91
CA SER A 43 -25.53 28.73 17.65
C SER A 43 -26.08 27.31 17.45
N ALA A 44 -26.37 26.60 18.55
CA ALA A 44 -27.04 25.31 18.55
C ALA A 44 -28.53 25.36 18.15
N MET A 45 -29.18 26.54 18.16
CA MET A 45 -30.55 26.75 17.68
C MET A 45 -30.63 27.13 16.20
N LEU A 46 -29.53 27.52 15.56
CA LEU A 46 -29.52 27.91 14.15
C LEU A 46 -29.59 26.68 13.21
N PRO A 47 -30.24 26.76 12.02
CA PRO A 47 -30.23 25.68 11.04
C PRO A 47 -28.82 25.41 10.50
N ALA A 48 -28.51 24.15 10.15
CA ALA A 48 -27.15 23.71 9.78
C ALA A 48 -26.46 24.56 8.69
N GLY A 49 -27.21 25.07 7.70
CA GLY A 49 -26.66 25.94 6.65
C GLY A 49 -26.21 27.32 7.13
N PHE A 50 -26.77 27.82 8.24
CA PHE A 50 -26.37 29.09 8.87
C PHE A 50 -25.27 28.91 9.92
N ARG A 51 -24.89 27.67 10.25
CA ARG A 51 -23.75 27.36 11.14
C ARG A 51 -22.41 27.35 10.40
N GLN A 52 -22.44 27.18 9.08
CA GLN A 52 -21.24 27.03 8.27
C GLN A 52 -20.74 28.41 7.82
N LYS A 53 -19.61 28.86 8.36
CA LYS A 53 -18.92 30.09 7.94
C LYS A 53 -18.33 29.95 6.54
N ASP A 54 -18.22 31.08 5.82
CA ASP A 54 -17.49 31.16 4.56
C ASP A 54 -16.00 30.91 4.80
N GLN A 55 -15.49 29.78 4.27
CA GLN A 55 -14.12 29.33 4.48
C GLN A 55 -13.09 30.05 3.59
N THR A 56 -13.49 31.15 2.93
CA THR A 56 -12.65 31.85 1.96
C THR A 56 -12.45 33.30 2.35
N GLN A 57 -11.19 33.72 2.47
CA GLN A 57 -10.82 35.13 2.63
C GLN A 57 -10.92 35.95 1.33
N LYS A 58 -11.39 35.33 0.24
CA LYS A 58 -11.48 35.98 -1.07
C LYS A 58 -12.74 36.84 -1.10
N ALA A 59 -12.57 38.13 -1.39
CA ALA A 59 -13.71 39.00 -1.66
C ALA A 59 -14.52 38.44 -2.84
N ALA A 60 -15.84 38.61 -2.81
CA ALA A 60 -16.72 38.14 -3.87
C ALA A 60 -16.31 38.76 -5.21
N THR A 61 -15.68 37.96 -6.07
CA THR A 61 -15.31 38.35 -7.43
C THR A 61 -16.53 38.29 -8.34
N GLY A 62 -17.49 39.19 -8.12
CA GLY A 62 -18.58 39.51 -9.04
C GLY A 62 -19.42 38.34 -9.57
N PRO A 63 -20.26 38.57 -10.59
CA PRO A 63 -20.92 37.50 -11.33
C PRO A 63 -19.88 36.70 -12.15
N PHE A 64 -20.14 35.40 -12.31
CA PHE A 64 -19.28 34.50 -13.07
C PHE A 64 -19.13 34.96 -14.53
N ASP A 65 -17.94 35.41 -14.90
CA ASP A 65 -17.58 35.74 -16.28
C ASP A 65 -16.82 34.58 -16.92
N ARG A 66 -17.51 33.89 -17.84
CA ARG A 66 -17.00 32.70 -18.51
C ARG A 66 -15.81 33.00 -19.42
N GLU A 67 -15.76 34.20 -20.01
CA GLU A 67 -14.68 34.57 -20.94
C GLU A 67 -13.36 34.79 -20.18
N HIS A 68 -13.43 35.49 -19.04
CA HIS A 68 -12.28 35.68 -18.17
C HIS A 68 -11.72 34.36 -17.63
N LEU A 69 -12.57 33.40 -17.27
CA LEU A 69 -12.14 32.08 -16.82
C LEU A 69 -11.40 31.33 -17.93
N LEU A 70 -11.93 31.34 -19.16
CA LEU A 70 -11.29 30.69 -20.31
C LEU A 70 -9.91 31.30 -20.60
N MET A 71 -9.80 32.63 -20.58
CA MET A 71 -8.51 33.31 -20.76
C MET A 71 -7.50 32.96 -19.66
N TYR A 72 -7.96 32.86 -18.41
CA TYR A 72 -7.11 32.45 -17.29
C TYR A 72 -6.59 31.02 -17.46
N LEU A 73 -7.47 30.07 -17.81
CA LEU A 73 -7.10 28.67 -18.02
C LEU A 73 -6.16 28.49 -19.22
N GLU A 74 -6.38 29.22 -20.32
CA GLU A 74 -5.47 29.21 -21.46
C GLU A 74 -4.08 29.74 -21.07
N LYS A 75 -4.03 30.83 -20.30
CA LYS A 75 -2.77 31.41 -19.82
C LYS A 75 -2.03 30.43 -18.89
N GLU A 76 -2.75 29.82 -17.95
CA GLU A 76 -2.18 28.83 -17.02
C GLU A 76 -1.66 27.58 -17.76
N ALA A 77 -2.39 27.11 -18.78
CA ALA A 77 -1.97 25.99 -19.63
C ALA A 77 -0.72 26.32 -20.47
N LEU A 78 -0.57 27.57 -20.94
CA LEU A 78 0.63 28.01 -21.66
C LEU A 78 1.84 28.21 -20.74
N GLU A 79 1.62 28.62 -19.49
CA GLU A 79 2.66 28.90 -18.51
C GLU A 79 3.20 27.61 -17.87
N GLN A 80 2.35 26.59 -17.73
CA GLN A 80 2.75 25.26 -17.29
C GLN A 80 3.57 24.58 -18.40
N LYS A 81 4.90 24.53 -18.24
CA LYS A 81 5.78 23.82 -19.18
C LYS A 81 5.36 22.36 -19.33
N ASP A 82 5.03 21.97 -20.55
CA ASP A 82 4.85 20.57 -20.91
C ASP A 82 6.10 19.77 -20.56
N ARG A 83 5.90 18.64 -19.88
CA ARG A 83 7.00 17.74 -19.51
C ARG A 83 7.62 17.18 -20.79
N GLU A 84 8.94 17.24 -20.90
CA GLU A 84 9.65 16.75 -22.09
C GLU A 84 9.33 15.28 -22.36
N ASP A 85 8.71 15.04 -23.51
CA ASP A 85 8.45 13.70 -24.02
C ASP A 85 9.74 13.11 -24.57
N PHE A 86 10.25 12.04 -23.95
CA PHE A 86 11.32 11.25 -24.56
C PHE A 86 10.82 10.61 -25.85
N VAL A 87 11.40 11.05 -26.97
CA VAL A 87 11.12 10.55 -28.31
C VAL A 87 11.83 9.20 -28.48
N PRO A 88 11.15 8.13 -28.93
CA PRO A 88 11.84 6.88 -29.28
C PRO A 88 12.75 7.10 -30.49
N PHE A 89 13.92 6.46 -30.49
CA PHE A 89 14.87 6.46 -31.61
C PHE A 89 14.18 5.92 -32.88
N THR A 90 14.05 6.76 -33.90
CA THR A 90 13.47 6.39 -35.20
C THR A 90 14.55 5.80 -36.10
N GLY A 91 14.62 4.46 -36.13
CA GLY A 91 15.02 3.75 -37.35
C GLY A 91 13.74 3.47 -38.15
N GLU A 92 13.49 4.23 -39.22
CA GLU A 92 12.33 4.03 -40.12
C GLU A 92 12.16 2.54 -40.50
N LYS A 93 10.95 1.97 -40.60
CA LYS A 93 9.97 2.24 -41.67
C LYS A 93 8.53 1.87 -41.29
N LYS A 94 7.64 2.66 -41.89
CA LYS A 94 6.17 2.62 -41.96
C LYS A 94 5.56 1.23 -42.23
N ALA A 95 4.53 0.86 -41.45
CA ALA A 95 3.20 0.43 -41.93
C ALA A 95 2.32 0.09 -40.71
N VAL A 96 1.25 0.87 -40.47
CA VAL A 96 0.24 0.54 -39.46
C VAL A 96 -0.80 -0.37 -40.09
N LEU A 97 -0.71 -1.66 -39.75
CA LEU A 97 -1.67 -2.71 -40.04
C LEU A 97 -2.96 -2.42 -39.25
N GLY A 98 -4.02 -1.96 -39.91
CA GLY A 98 -5.33 -1.76 -39.25
C GLY A 98 -6.37 -0.86 -39.91
N VAL A 99 -6.06 -0.17 -41.03
CA VAL A 99 -6.98 0.82 -41.63
C VAL A 99 -7.75 0.28 -42.86
N HIS A 100 -7.59 -0.99 -43.23
CA HIS A 100 -8.09 -1.46 -44.53
C HIS A 100 -9.61 -1.73 -44.61
N ASN A 101 -10.36 -1.75 -43.50
CA ASN A 101 -11.80 -2.08 -43.52
C ASN A 101 -12.76 -0.89 -43.31
N LEU A 102 -12.27 0.33 -43.09
CA LEU A 102 -13.11 1.52 -42.87
C LEU A 102 -13.20 2.45 -44.09
N LEU A 103 -12.37 2.22 -45.12
CA LEU A 103 -12.30 3.05 -46.33
C LEU A 103 -13.17 2.53 -47.48
N ASN A 104 -13.95 1.47 -47.28
CA ASN A 104 -14.66 0.79 -48.37
C ASN A 104 -16.20 0.93 -48.32
N ASN A 105 -16.71 1.99 -47.70
CA ASN A 105 -18.16 2.26 -47.67
C ASN A 105 -18.48 3.62 -48.31
N PRO A 106 -18.97 3.67 -49.57
CA PRO A 106 -19.16 4.91 -50.32
C PRO A 106 -20.37 5.75 -49.85
N LYS A 107 -20.94 5.47 -48.66
CA LYS A 107 -22.09 6.21 -48.10
C LYS A 107 -21.71 7.23 -47.02
N PHE A 108 -20.43 7.39 -46.68
CA PHE A 108 -20.01 8.32 -45.62
C PHE A 108 -19.56 9.71 -46.10
N ASP A 109 -19.44 9.94 -47.41
CA ASP A 109 -18.87 11.19 -47.95
C ASP A 109 -19.90 12.19 -48.51
N GLU A 110 -21.19 11.85 -48.59
CA GLU A 110 -22.18 12.74 -49.22
C GLU A 110 -23.01 13.65 -48.29
N GLU A 111 -22.95 13.48 -46.96
CA GLU A 111 -23.80 14.28 -46.06
C GLU A 111 -23.11 15.42 -45.28
N THR A 112 -21.81 15.67 -45.49
CA THR A 112 -21.10 16.72 -44.71
C THR A 112 -20.72 17.98 -45.50
N ALA A 113 -21.17 18.12 -46.74
CA ALA A 113 -20.89 19.31 -47.55
C ALA A 113 -21.95 20.43 -47.43
N ASN A 114 -23.05 20.23 -46.70
CA ASN A 114 -24.11 21.24 -46.62
C ASN A 114 -24.84 21.22 -45.26
N ASN A 115 -24.19 21.69 -44.20
CA ASN A 115 -24.89 22.49 -43.20
C ASN A 115 -23.96 23.33 -42.32
N LYS A 116 -24.34 24.59 -42.13
CA LYS A 116 -23.70 25.51 -41.18
C LYS A 116 -24.08 25.09 -39.76
N GLY A 117 -23.07 24.81 -38.94
CA GLY A 117 -23.18 24.78 -37.48
C GLY A 117 -23.10 23.39 -36.83
N GLY A 118 -22.20 23.26 -35.85
CA GLY A 118 -22.31 22.26 -34.78
C GLY A 118 -21.25 21.16 -34.75
N LYS A 119 -20.37 21.26 -33.74
CA LYS A 119 -19.57 20.20 -33.09
C LYS A 119 -18.56 19.45 -33.99
N GLY A 120 -17.29 19.87 -33.90
CA GLY A 120 -16.15 19.08 -34.38
C GLY A 120 -16.08 17.69 -33.70
N PRO A 121 -15.46 16.70 -34.36
CA PRO A 121 -15.44 15.33 -33.89
C PRO A 121 -14.67 15.26 -32.57
N VAL A 122 -15.32 14.82 -31.50
CA VAL A 122 -14.67 14.52 -30.23
C VAL A 122 -13.75 13.32 -30.44
N ARG A 123 -12.48 13.61 -30.74
CA ARG A 123 -11.40 12.61 -30.77
C ARG A 123 -11.03 12.25 -29.33
N ASN A 124 -11.80 11.35 -28.72
CA ASN A 124 -11.31 10.59 -27.56
C ASN A 124 -10.28 9.57 -28.05
N ILE A 125 -9.09 10.05 -28.40
CA ILE A 125 -7.93 9.19 -28.66
C ILE A 125 -7.39 8.81 -27.28
N VAL A 126 -7.79 7.62 -26.79
CA VAL A 126 -7.09 6.98 -25.68
C VAL A 126 -5.66 6.71 -26.19
N LYS A 127 -4.72 7.57 -25.80
CA LYS A 127 -3.31 7.39 -26.14
C LYS A 127 -2.85 6.09 -25.47
N GLY A 128 -2.42 5.12 -26.27
CA GLY A 128 -1.89 3.85 -25.75
C GLY A 128 -0.78 4.13 -24.75
N GLU A 129 -0.85 3.48 -23.59
CA GLU A 129 0.16 3.62 -22.54
C GLU A 129 1.52 3.19 -23.11
N LYS A 130 2.53 4.06 -22.99
CA LYS A 130 3.89 3.76 -23.46
C LYS A 130 4.40 2.56 -22.66
N VAL A 131 4.65 1.43 -23.34
CA VAL A 131 5.24 0.24 -22.71
C VAL A 131 6.57 0.64 -22.09
N LYS A 132 6.68 0.53 -20.76
CA LYS A 132 7.94 0.74 -20.06
C LYS A 132 8.92 -0.33 -20.57
N PRO A 133 10.11 0.04 -21.08
CA PRO A 133 11.09 -0.94 -21.48
C PRO A 133 11.40 -1.84 -20.27
N VAL A 134 11.25 -3.15 -20.44
CA VAL A 134 11.60 -4.13 -19.42
C VAL A 134 13.13 -4.21 -19.42
N PHE A 135 13.76 -3.58 -18.44
CA PHE A 135 15.18 -3.78 -18.20
C PHE A 135 15.37 -5.16 -17.58
N GLU A 136 16.13 -6.05 -18.24
CA GLU A 136 16.52 -7.32 -17.63
C GLU A 136 17.50 -7.02 -16.50
N GLU A 137 17.03 -7.15 -15.25
CA GLU A 137 17.91 -7.07 -14.08
C GLU A 137 18.98 -8.18 -14.15
N PRO A 138 20.21 -7.90 -13.71
CA PRO A 138 21.26 -8.90 -13.72
C PRO A 138 20.86 -10.11 -12.86
N PRO A 139 21.28 -11.33 -13.23
CA PRO A 139 21.00 -12.52 -12.44
C PRO A 139 21.58 -12.37 -11.03
N ASN A 140 20.88 -12.95 -10.04
CA ASN A 140 21.31 -12.90 -8.65
C ASN A 140 22.73 -13.49 -8.50
N PRO A 141 23.71 -12.74 -7.96
CA PRO A 141 25.10 -13.18 -7.83
C PRO A 141 25.34 -14.18 -6.69
N THR A 142 24.32 -14.50 -5.89
CA THR A 142 24.45 -15.33 -4.69
C THR A 142 24.86 -16.77 -5.04
N ASN A 143 25.94 -17.25 -4.43
CA ASN A 143 26.38 -18.63 -4.59
C ASN A 143 25.67 -19.55 -3.59
N VAL A 144 24.85 -20.45 -4.12
CA VAL A 144 24.00 -21.37 -3.34
C VAL A 144 24.82 -22.28 -2.41
N GLU A 145 25.94 -22.83 -2.89
CA GLU A 145 26.73 -23.81 -2.11
C GLU A 145 27.46 -23.15 -0.94
N ILE A 146 28.07 -21.99 -1.18
CA ILE A 146 28.77 -21.24 -0.14
C ILE A 146 27.78 -20.77 0.92
N SER A 147 26.62 -20.23 0.51
CA SER A 147 25.58 -19.84 1.46
C SER A 147 25.08 -21.04 2.28
N LEU A 148 24.88 -22.21 1.67
CA LEU A 148 24.48 -23.41 2.41
C LEU A 148 25.54 -23.83 3.44
N GLN A 149 26.83 -23.77 3.09
CA GLN A 149 27.92 -24.08 4.00
C GLN A 149 28.00 -23.09 5.16
N GLN A 150 27.90 -21.79 4.89
CA GLN A 150 27.90 -20.74 5.91
C GLN A 150 26.70 -20.89 6.86
N MET A 151 25.53 -21.27 6.33
CA MET A 151 24.35 -21.55 7.15
C MET A 151 24.55 -22.77 8.06
N LYS A 152 25.13 -23.85 7.53
CA LYS A 152 25.48 -25.05 8.31
C LYS A 152 26.53 -24.74 9.39
N ALA A 153 27.46 -23.83 9.11
CA ALA A 153 28.48 -23.36 10.05
C ALA A 153 27.95 -22.34 11.08
N ASN A 154 26.68 -21.92 10.98
CA ASN A 154 26.06 -20.88 11.80
C ASN A 154 26.89 -19.58 11.86
N ASP A 155 27.33 -19.10 10.71
CA ASP A 155 28.11 -17.85 10.61
C ASP A 155 27.31 -16.65 11.15
N PRO A 156 27.85 -15.86 12.10
CA PRO A 156 27.17 -14.68 12.67
C PRO A 156 27.01 -13.52 11.69
N SER A 157 27.81 -13.48 10.62
CA SER A 157 27.71 -12.44 9.58
C SER A 157 26.51 -12.65 8.65
N LEU A 158 26.02 -13.88 8.53
CA LEU A 158 24.96 -14.23 7.59
C LEU A 158 23.57 -14.04 8.22
N GLN A 159 23.01 -12.84 8.07
CA GLN A 159 21.68 -12.51 8.58
C GLN A 159 20.57 -12.63 7.54
N GLU A 160 20.90 -12.50 6.26
CA GLU A 160 19.95 -12.50 5.15
C GLU A 160 20.44 -13.42 4.04
N VAL A 161 19.56 -14.31 3.58
CA VAL A 161 19.84 -15.25 2.51
C VAL A 161 18.81 -15.05 1.41
N ASN A 162 19.30 -14.65 0.23
CA ASN A 162 18.47 -14.33 -0.92
C ASN A 162 18.83 -15.23 -2.12
N LEU A 163 17.95 -16.19 -2.40
CA LEU A 163 18.05 -17.11 -3.53
C LEU A 163 17.08 -16.75 -4.66
N ASN A 164 16.55 -15.52 -4.68
CA ASN A 164 15.55 -15.11 -5.65
C ASN A 164 16.07 -15.21 -7.09
N ASN A 165 15.20 -15.64 -8.00
CA ASN A 165 15.46 -15.74 -9.44
C ASN A 165 16.61 -16.67 -9.85
N ILE A 166 17.16 -17.46 -8.92
CA ILE A 166 18.17 -18.47 -9.25
C ILE A 166 17.46 -19.69 -9.84
N LYS A 167 17.63 -19.86 -11.15
CA LYS A 167 17.05 -20.98 -11.89
C LYS A 167 17.87 -22.25 -11.63
N ASN A 168 17.20 -23.40 -11.56
CA ASN A 168 17.78 -24.74 -11.48
C ASN A 168 18.45 -25.14 -10.15
N ILE A 169 18.00 -24.60 -9.01
CA ILE A 169 18.41 -25.18 -7.72
C ILE A 169 17.77 -26.57 -7.57
N PRO A 170 18.55 -27.63 -7.29
CA PRO A 170 17.98 -28.95 -7.03
C PRO A 170 17.07 -28.92 -5.79
N ILE A 171 15.90 -29.56 -5.88
CA ILE A 171 14.96 -29.70 -4.76
C ILE A 171 15.62 -30.28 -3.50
N PRO A 172 16.53 -31.29 -3.57
CA PRO A 172 17.25 -31.76 -2.39
C PRO A 172 18.07 -30.66 -1.70
N THR A 173 18.73 -29.79 -2.47
CA THR A 173 19.51 -28.67 -1.95
C THR A 173 18.62 -27.69 -1.19
N LEU A 174 17.43 -27.37 -1.69
CA LEU A 174 16.46 -26.53 -0.98
C LEU A 174 15.97 -27.15 0.33
N ARG A 175 15.81 -28.48 0.36
CA ARG A 175 15.50 -29.20 1.61
C ARG A 175 16.67 -29.18 2.58
N GLU A 176 17.91 -29.20 2.09
CA GLU A 176 19.08 -29.02 2.95
C GLU A 176 19.15 -27.62 3.55
N PHE A 177 18.71 -26.58 2.84
CA PHE A 177 18.57 -25.24 3.43
C PHE A 177 17.58 -25.22 4.58
N ALA A 178 16.41 -25.86 4.42
CA ALA A 178 15.43 -25.98 5.50
C ALA A 178 16.04 -26.70 6.72
N LYS A 179 16.73 -27.83 6.51
CA LYS A 179 17.42 -28.54 7.60
C LYS A 179 18.52 -27.71 8.26
N ALA A 180 19.31 -26.97 7.48
CA ALA A 180 20.35 -26.10 8.03
C ALA A 180 19.75 -24.96 8.88
N LEU A 181 18.58 -24.44 8.47
CA LEU A 181 17.85 -23.40 9.21
C LEU A 181 17.28 -23.89 10.54
N GLU A 182 16.97 -25.18 10.70
CA GLU A 182 16.48 -25.74 11.97
C GLU A 182 17.40 -25.39 13.15
N THR A 183 18.72 -25.48 12.95
CA THR A 183 19.73 -25.21 13.98
C THR A 183 20.37 -23.84 13.89
N ASN A 184 20.10 -23.07 12.82
CA ASN A 184 20.73 -21.77 12.62
C ASN A 184 20.12 -20.72 13.54
N THR A 185 20.94 -19.86 14.15
CA THR A 185 20.49 -18.84 15.09
C THR A 185 20.65 -17.41 14.58
N ASN A 186 21.30 -17.21 13.43
CA ASN A 186 21.73 -15.89 12.96
C ASN A 186 20.92 -15.38 11.77
N VAL A 187 20.42 -16.28 10.92
CA VAL A 187 19.61 -15.94 9.75
C VAL A 187 18.22 -15.46 10.20
N LYS A 188 17.90 -14.23 9.81
CA LYS A 188 16.63 -13.54 10.12
C LYS A 188 15.70 -13.46 8.91
N LYS A 189 16.25 -13.40 7.69
CA LYS A 189 15.48 -13.31 6.45
C LYS A 189 15.92 -14.37 5.46
N PHE A 190 14.96 -15.14 4.96
CA PHE A 190 15.21 -16.15 3.95
C PHE A 190 14.24 -15.97 2.77
N SER A 191 14.76 -15.87 1.56
CA SER A 191 13.98 -15.62 0.35
C SER A 191 14.36 -16.60 -0.74
N LEU A 192 13.39 -17.31 -1.30
CA LEU A 192 13.56 -18.28 -2.39
C LEU A 192 12.54 -18.08 -3.52
N ALA A 193 12.24 -16.83 -3.85
CA ALA A 193 11.24 -16.50 -4.86
C ALA A 193 11.68 -16.92 -6.27
N ALA A 194 10.75 -17.43 -7.08
CA ALA A 194 11.01 -17.84 -8.46
C ALA A 194 12.11 -18.90 -8.64
N THR A 195 12.22 -19.86 -7.70
CA THR A 195 13.22 -20.93 -7.70
C THR A 195 12.69 -22.29 -8.20
N ARG A 196 11.42 -22.34 -8.62
CA ARG A 196 10.69 -23.58 -8.99
C ARG A 196 10.50 -24.56 -7.83
N SER A 197 10.36 -24.03 -6.61
CA SER A 197 10.07 -24.82 -5.40
C SER A 197 8.69 -25.45 -5.44
N ASN A 198 8.51 -26.61 -4.80
CA ASN A 198 7.29 -27.43 -4.80
C ASN A 198 6.88 -27.83 -3.36
N ASP A 199 5.79 -28.58 -3.21
CA ASP A 199 5.23 -28.95 -1.90
C ASP A 199 6.24 -29.64 -0.96
N PRO A 200 7.10 -30.57 -1.41
CA PRO A 200 8.16 -31.13 -0.56
C PRO A 200 9.11 -30.09 0.05
N VAL A 201 9.40 -29.00 -0.67
CA VAL A 201 10.18 -27.89 -0.12
C VAL A 201 9.36 -27.14 0.92
N ALA A 202 8.10 -26.80 0.61
CA ALA A 202 7.21 -26.12 1.54
C ALA A 202 7.03 -26.88 2.86
N ILE A 203 6.84 -28.20 2.80
CA ILE A 203 6.74 -29.07 3.98
C ILE A 203 8.04 -29.07 4.79
N ALA A 204 9.20 -29.13 4.14
CA ALA A 204 10.48 -29.05 4.85
C ALA A 204 10.67 -27.69 5.56
N PHE A 205 10.23 -26.59 4.94
CA PHE A 205 10.20 -25.28 5.59
C PHE A 205 9.17 -25.22 6.73
N ALA A 206 8.03 -25.90 6.60
CA ALA A 206 7.04 -25.99 7.67
C ALA A 206 7.60 -26.72 8.90
N ASP A 207 8.26 -27.87 8.70
CA ASP A 207 8.92 -28.61 9.78
C ASP A 207 10.01 -27.75 10.45
N MET A 208 10.80 -27.05 9.64
CA MET A 208 11.80 -26.11 10.15
C MET A 208 11.19 -24.97 10.96
N LEU A 209 10.07 -24.39 10.54
CA LEU A 209 9.41 -23.29 11.26
C LEU A 209 8.91 -23.73 12.65
N LYS A 210 8.60 -25.01 12.88
CA LYS A 210 8.22 -25.48 14.22
C LYS A 210 9.41 -25.42 15.20
N VAL A 211 10.62 -25.64 14.69
CA VAL A 211 11.86 -25.72 15.50
C VAL A 211 12.59 -24.38 15.56
N ASN A 212 12.75 -23.70 14.43
CA ASN A 212 13.54 -22.48 14.33
C ASN A 212 12.83 -21.31 15.03
N LYS A 213 13.58 -20.60 15.88
CA LYS A 213 13.11 -19.45 16.68
C LYS A 213 13.85 -18.15 16.36
N THR A 214 14.46 -18.05 15.18
CA THR A 214 15.29 -16.89 14.80
C THR A 214 14.85 -16.23 13.52
N LEU A 215 14.23 -16.99 12.61
CA LEU A 215 13.74 -16.48 11.35
C LEU A 215 12.54 -15.55 11.59
N THR A 216 12.59 -14.37 10.96
CA THR A 216 11.59 -13.30 11.10
C THR A 216 10.83 -13.02 9.80
N SER A 217 11.45 -13.30 8.64
CA SER A 217 10.87 -13.08 7.31
C SER A 217 11.17 -14.26 6.40
N LEU A 218 10.13 -14.83 5.79
CA LEU A 218 10.21 -15.93 4.84
C LEU A 218 9.47 -15.58 3.55
N ASN A 219 10.17 -15.63 2.41
CA ASN A 219 9.56 -15.41 1.10
C ASN A 219 9.67 -16.65 0.20
N ILE A 220 8.51 -17.16 -0.22
CA ILE A 220 8.35 -18.32 -1.11
C ILE A 220 7.43 -17.99 -2.31
N GLU A 221 7.36 -16.72 -2.69
CA GLU A 221 6.56 -16.24 -3.82
C GLU A 221 6.98 -16.83 -5.17
N SER A 222 6.06 -16.81 -6.14
CA SER A 222 6.37 -17.16 -7.54
C SER A 222 6.93 -18.59 -7.71
N ASN A 223 6.40 -19.55 -6.95
CA ASN A 223 6.82 -20.94 -6.98
C ASN A 223 5.68 -21.88 -7.42
N PHE A 224 5.87 -23.19 -7.27
CA PHE A 224 4.97 -24.25 -7.73
C PHE A 224 4.35 -24.97 -6.52
N ILE A 225 4.08 -24.22 -5.44
CA ILE A 225 3.51 -24.76 -4.21
C ILE A 225 1.99 -24.74 -4.33
N THR A 226 1.37 -25.87 -4.02
CA THR A 226 -0.08 -26.06 -4.04
C THR A 226 -0.68 -25.75 -2.67
N GLY A 227 -2.01 -25.83 -2.56
CA GLY A 227 -2.71 -25.63 -1.29
C GLY A 227 -2.20 -26.53 -0.16
N THR A 228 -1.74 -27.74 -0.46
CA THR A 228 -1.25 -28.69 0.56
C THR A 228 0.04 -28.19 1.22
N GLY A 229 1.01 -27.71 0.42
CA GLY A 229 2.27 -27.16 0.92
C GLY A 229 2.06 -25.86 1.69
N ILE A 230 1.12 -25.01 1.24
CA ILE A 230 0.78 -23.77 1.96
C ILE A 230 0.10 -24.06 3.29
N LEU A 231 -0.84 -25.02 3.34
CA LEU A 231 -1.48 -25.42 4.59
C LEU A 231 -0.45 -25.92 5.61
N ALA A 232 0.50 -26.75 5.19
CA ALA A 232 1.59 -27.20 6.06
C ALA A 232 2.39 -26.03 6.65
N LEU A 233 2.74 -25.03 5.83
CA LEU A 233 3.43 -23.82 6.30
C LEU A 233 2.59 -23.07 7.34
N VAL A 234 1.30 -22.87 7.06
CA VAL A 234 0.41 -22.12 7.95
C VAL A 234 0.10 -22.88 9.25
N GLU A 235 0.04 -24.22 9.20
CA GLU A 235 -0.01 -25.07 10.40
C GLU A 235 1.22 -24.89 11.28
N ALA A 236 2.42 -24.86 10.69
CA ALA A 236 3.64 -24.59 11.45
C ALA A 236 3.65 -23.19 12.10
N LEU A 237 2.97 -22.20 11.51
CA LEU A 237 2.85 -20.87 12.10
C LEU A 237 2.08 -20.87 13.42
N LYS A 238 1.25 -21.87 13.73
CA LYS A 238 0.60 -21.93 15.05
C LYS A 238 1.59 -22.09 16.19
N GLU A 239 2.65 -22.86 15.95
CA GLU A 239 3.68 -23.19 16.92
C GLU A 239 4.86 -22.20 16.86
N ASN A 240 4.98 -21.47 15.75
CA ASN A 240 6.02 -20.46 15.57
C ASN A 240 5.58 -19.07 16.07
N ASP A 241 6.36 -18.54 16.99
CA ASP A 241 6.15 -17.26 17.66
C ASP A 241 7.15 -16.16 17.26
N THR A 242 8.05 -16.46 16.31
CA THR A 242 9.18 -15.60 15.92
C THR A 242 9.03 -15.02 14.52
N LEU A 243 8.37 -15.73 13.61
CA LEU A 243 8.11 -15.26 12.26
C LEU A 243 7.10 -14.11 12.27
N THR A 244 7.43 -13.03 11.57
CA THR A 244 6.61 -11.82 11.50
C THR A 244 6.11 -11.52 10.09
N GLU A 245 6.83 -12.00 9.08
CA GLU A 245 6.51 -11.81 7.67
C GLU A 245 6.59 -13.14 6.94
N ILE A 246 5.52 -13.50 6.25
CA ILE A 246 5.50 -14.64 5.34
C ILE A 246 4.89 -14.20 4.01
N LYS A 247 5.54 -14.54 2.91
CA LYS A 247 5.10 -14.23 1.55
C LYS A 247 4.98 -15.51 0.73
N ILE A 248 3.78 -15.76 0.23
CA ILE A 248 3.42 -16.99 -0.50
C ILE A 248 2.66 -16.69 -1.79
N ASP A 249 2.60 -15.44 -2.23
CA ASP A 249 1.80 -15.03 -3.39
C ASP A 249 2.34 -15.54 -4.73
N ASN A 250 1.52 -15.40 -5.78
CA ASN A 250 1.86 -15.73 -7.16
C ASN A 250 2.31 -17.20 -7.37
N GLN A 251 1.71 -18.15 -6.65
CA GLN A 251 1.95 -19.56 -6.94
C GLN A 251 1.37 -19.95 -8.32
N ARG A 252 1.93 -20.99 -8.93
CA ARG A 252 1.48 -21.50 -10.24
C ARG A 252 -0.02 -21.80 -10.30
N GLN A 253 -0.60 -22.23 -9.19
CA GLN A 253 -2.02 -22.57 -9.09
C GLN A 253 -2.67 -21.73 -7.99
N GLN A 254 -3.95 -21.40 -8.18
CA GLN A 254 -4.76 -20.81 -7.13
C GLN A 254 -4.99 -21.84 -6.00
N LEU A 255 -4.84 -21.41 -4.75
CA LEU A 255 -4.93 -22.30 -3.58
C LEU A 255 -6.35 -22.85 -3.35
N GLY A 256 -7.36 -22.13 -3.83
CA GLY A 256 -8.78 -22.49 -3.69
C GLY A 256 -9.42 -21.97 -2.40
N THR A 257 -10.76 -21.87 -2.43
CA THR A 257 -11.53 -21.19 -1.36
C THR A 257 -11.41 -21.88 0.00
N ALA A 258 -11.38 -23.22 0.04
CA ALA A 258 -11.27 -23.97 1.30
C ALA A 258 -9.94 -23.69 2.02
N VAL A 259 -8.83 -23.68 1.25
CA VAL A 259 -7.50 -23.37 1.77
C VAL A 259 -7.44 -21.92 2.26
N GLU A 260 -7.99 -20.96 1.52
CA GLU A 260 -8.03 -19.57 1.96
C GLU A 260 -8.78 -19.36 3.28
N MET A 261 -9.88 -20.09 3.48
CA MET A 261 -10.66 -20.03 4.73
C MET A 261 -9.85 -20.59 5.90
N GLU A 262 -9.14 -21.70 5.70
CA GLU A 262 -8.27 -22.28 6.72
C GLU A 262 -7.15 -21.30 7.08
N ILE A 263 -6.47 -20.73 6.08
CA ILE A 263 -5.44 -19.71 6.31
C ILE A 263 -5.97 -18.57 7.18
N ALA A 264 -7.19 -18.10 6.92
CA ALA A 264 -7.80 -17.03 7.70
C ALA A 264 -8.05 -17.42 9.16
N GLN A 265 -8.56 -18.64 9.42
CA GLN A 265 -8.76 -19.13 10.77
C GLN A 265 -7.44 -19.26 11.55
N MET A 266 -6.39 -19.77 10.90
CA MET A 266 -5.08 -19.98 11.52
C MET A 266 -4.39 -18.64 11.86
N LEU A 267 -4.51 -17.64 10.99
CA LEU A 267 -3.96 -16.30 11.21
C LEU A 267 -4.73 -15.51 12.28
N GLU A 268 -5.98 -15.85 12.57
CA GLU A 268 -6.71 -15.27 13.71
C GLU A 268 -6.20 -15.77 15.05
N GLU A 269 -5.74 -17.02 15.11
CA GLU A 269 -5.14 -17.64 16.30
C GLU A 269 -3.70 -17.15 16.53
N ASN A 270 -2.95 -16.86 15.45
CA ASN A 270 -1.58 -16.35 15.54
C ASN A 270 -1.54 -14.82 15.77
N SER A 271 -0.91 -14.40 16.86
CA SER A 271 -0.79 -12.98 17.22
C SER A 271 0.54 -12.29 16.84
N ARG A 272 1.41 -12.98 16.09
CA ARG A 272 2.81 -12.60 15.81
C ARG A 272 3.06 -12.22 14.37
N ILE A 273 2.32 -12.81 13.43
CA ILE A 273 2.40 -12.42 12.02
C ILE A 273 1.88 -11.00 11.84
N LEU A 274 2.72 -10.14 11.26
CA LEU A 274 2.44 -8.73 10.98
C LEU A 274 2.24 -8.46 9.49
N LYS A 275 2.80 -9.31 8.62
CA LYS A 275 2.70 -9.21 7.18
C LYS A 275 2.46 -10.59 6.57
N PHE A 276 1.34 -10.74 5.89
CA PHE A 276 1.00 -11.94 5.13
C PHE A 276 0.87 -11.57 3.65
N GLY A 277 1.85 -11.97 2.84
CA GLY A 277 1.88 -11.72 1.40
C GLY A 277 1.11 -12.80 0.64
N TYR A 278 -0.18 -12.57 0.43
CA TYR A 278 -1.03 -13.39 -0.42
C TYR A 278 -2.26 -12.59 -0.86
N GLN A 279 -2.58 -12.63 -2.14
CA GLN A 279 -3.81 -12.04 -2.65
C GLN A 279 -4.99 -13.03 -2.57
N PHE A 280 -5.83 -12.85 -1.55
CA PHE A 280 -7.05 -13.63 -1.37
C PHE A 280 -8.07 -13.39 -2.49
N THR A 281 -8.59 -14.48 -3.06
CA THR A 281 -9.62 -14.43 -4.10
C THR A 281 -11.00 -14.10 -3.53
N LYS A 282 -11.31 -14.57 -2.31
CA LYS A 282 -12.60 -14.33 -1.65
C LYS A 282 -12.53 -13.18 -0.65
N GLN A 283 -13.61 -12.39 -0.60
CA GLN A 283 -13.69 -11.26 0.33
C GLN A 283 -13.71 -11.68 1.80
N GLY A 284 -14.36 -12.80 2.15
CA GLY A 284 -14.48 -13.28 3.53
C GLY A 284 -13.11 -13.55 4.20
N PRO A 285 -12.28 -14.47 3.67
CA PRO A 285 -10.92 -14.68 4.15
C PRO A 285 -10.09 -13.39 4.18
N ARG A 286 -10.19 -12.58 3.12
CA ARG A 286 -9.44 -11.33 3.00
C ARG A 286 -9.71 -10.35 4.13
N THR A 287 -10.98 -10.12 4.49
CA THR A 287 -11.34 -9.19 5.56
C THR A 287 -10.95 -9.73 6.93
N ARG A 288 -11.11 -11.04 7.16
CA ARG A 288 -10.69 -11.71 8.41
C ARG A 288 -9.18 -11.59 8.64
N VAL A 289 -8.38 -11.91 7.61
CA VAL A 289 -6.91 -11.79 7.69
C VAL A 289 -6.46 -10.35 7.85
N ALA A 290 -7.07 -9.40 7.13
CA ALA A 290 -6.75 -7.99 7.29
C ALA A 290 -7.03 -7.50 8.74
N ALA A 291 -8.14 -7.93 9.33
CA ALA A 291 -8.47 -7.62 10.72
C ALA A 291 -7.47 -8.25 11.71
N ALA A 292 -7.10 -9.51 11.52
CA ALA A 292 -6.11 -10.20 12.34
C ALA A 292 -4.73 -9.51 12.28
N ILE A 293 -4.26 -9.15 11.08
CA ILE A 293 -3.00 -8.44 10.89
C ILE A 293 -3.04 -7.04 11.52
N THR A 294 -4.16 -6.32 11.38
CA THR A 294 -4.33 -5.00 11.99
C THR A 294 -4.25 -5.10 13.52
N LYS A 295 -4.95 -6.08 14.11
CA LYS A 295 -4.90 -6.39 15.55
C LYS A 295 -3.47 -6.68 16.00
N ASN A 296 -2.71 -7.49 15.27
CA ASN A 296 -1.34 -7.85 15.63
C ASN A 296 -0.39 -6.65 15.57
N ASN A 297 -0.51 -5.81 14.53
CA ASN A 297 0.25 -4.56 14.45
C ASN A 297 -0.09 -3.59 15.58
N ASP A 298 -1.37 -3.49 15.97
CA ASP A 298 -1.79 -2.69 17.11
C ASP A 298 -1.23 -3.20 18.45
N LEU A 299 -1.11 -4.52 18.64
CA LEU A 299 -0.46 -5.09 19.83
C LEU A 299 1.02 -4.67 19.90
N VAL A 300 1.72 -4.67 18.78
CA VAL A 300 3.11 -4.20 18.71
C VAL A 300 3.18 -2.70 19.02
N ARG A 301 2.26 -1.89 18.49
CA ARG A 301 2.17 -0.46 18.78
C ARG A 301 1.92 -0.18 20.26
N LYS A 302 0.99 -0.89 20.90
CA LYS A 302 0.70 -0.76 22.35
C LYS A 302 1.94 -1.07 23.18
N LYS A 303 2.66 -2.15 22.86
CA LYS A 303 3.90 -2.52 23.55
C LYS A 303 4.99 -1.45 23.46
N ARG A 304 5.11 -0.76 22.33
CA ARG A 304 6.04 0.38 22.17
C ARG A 304 5.65 1.54 23.07
N VAL A 305 4.38 1.94 23.06
CA VAL A 305 3.88 3.03 23.91
C VAL A 305 4.01 2.72 25.40
N GLU A 306 3.81 1.47 25.81
CA GLU A 306 4.02 1.03 27.20
C GLU A 306 5.50 1.03 27.60
N ALA A 307 6.41 0.69 26.67
CA ALA A 307 7.84 0.74 26.90
C ALA A 307 8.34 2.20 27.02
N ASP A 308 7.83 3.11 26.20
CA ASP A 308 8.20 4.54 26.23
C ASP A 308 7.69 5.25 27.50
N ARG A 309 6.72 4.66 28.20
CA ARG A 309 6.15 5.18 29.47
C ARG A 309 6.87 4.68 30.73
N ARG A 310 7.79 3.72 30.60
CA ARG A 310 8.57 3.14 31.71
C ARG A 310 9.97 3.71 31.74
#